data_AF-A0A227J059-F1
#
_entry.id   AF-A0A227J059-F1
#
_cell.length_a   1.000
_cell.length_b   1.000
_cell.length_c   1.000
_cell.angle_alpha   90.00
_cell.angle_beta   90.00
_cell.angle_gamma   90.00
#
_symmetry.space_group_name_H-M   'P 1'
#
loop_
_entity.id
_entity.type
_entity.pdbx_description
1 polymer ?
#
loop_
_entity_poly.entity_id
_entity_poly.type
_entity_poly.pdbx_seq_one_letter_code
_entity_poly.pdbx_strand_id
1 'polypeptide(L)'
;PRELEHQLNDSGATTIVIVSNFANTLEQIVDNTPVKHVVLTSLGQMLPRAKGTIVDFVVKYVKGMVPKYDLPGAISMRKALRKGRRLQYVKP
;
A
#
# COMPACT_ATOMS: atom_id res chain seq x y z
N PRO A 1 9.69 -6.19 13.16
CA PRO A 1 9.98 -6.26 11.71
C PRO A 1 11.26 -5.48 11.36
N ARG A 2 12.40 -5.88 11.94
CA ARG A 2 13.68 -5.15 11.78
C ARG A 2 14.31 -5.32 10.40
N GLU A 3 14.12 -6.47 9.76
CA GLU A 3 14.64 -6.71 8.41
C GLU A 3 14.00 -5.78 7.38
N LEU A 4 12.68 -5.57 7.44
CA LEU A 4 11.98 -4.68 6.51
C LEU A 4 12.39 -3.21 6.70
N GLU A 5 12.57 -2.79 7.95
CA GLU A 5 13.10 -1.46 8.28
C GLU A 5 14.51 -1.26 7.71
N HIS A 6 15.42 -2.23 7.93
CA HIS A 6 16.75 -2.19 7.34
C HIS A 6 16.71 -2.18 5.81
N GLN A 7 15.85 -2.97 5.17
CA GLN A 7 15.73 -2.98 3.71
C GLN A 7 15.21 -1.66 3.14
N LEU A 8 14.25 -1.02 3.81
CA LEU A 8 13.71 0.27 3.38
C LEU A 8 14.73 1.40 3.57
N ASN A 9 15.52 1.34 4.64
CA ASN A 9 16.60 2.28 4.89
C ASN A 9 17.77 2.11 3.91
N ASP A 10 18.20 0.87 3.66
CA ASP A 10 19.30 0.55 2.75
C ASP A 10 18.96 0.85 1.28
N SER A 11 17.73 0.55 0.87
CA SER A 11 17.26 0.85 -0.49
C SER A 11 17.06 2.34 -0.79
N GLY A 12 17.03 3.20 0.24
CA GLY A 12 16.73 4.63 0.07
C GLY A 12 15.35 4.92 -0.53
N ALA A 13 14.42 3.95 -0.47
CA ALA A 13 13.13 4.07 -1.12
C ALA A 13 12.25 5.14 -0.45
N THR A 14 11.87 6.17 -1.21
CA THR A 14 10.97 7.23 -0.70
C THR A 14 9.50 6.88 -0.85
N THR A 15 9.17 5.81 -1.56
CA THR A 15 7.80 5.42 -1.91
C THR A 15 7.66 3.90 -1.87
N ILE A 16 6.59 3.42 -1.23
CA ILE A 16 6.29 2.00 -1.13
C ILE A 16 4.88 1.70 -1.64
N VAL A 17 4.74 0.60 -2.36
CA VAL A 17 3.43 0.02 -2.73
C VAL A 17 3.24 -1.24 -1.89
N ILE A 18 2.20 -1.27 -1.06
CA ILE A 18 1.99 -2.36 -0.09
C ILE A 18 0.56 -2.89 -0.14
N VAL A 19 0.41 -4.21 0.06
CA VAL A 19 -0.90 -4.85 0.18
C VAL A 19 -1.50 -4.54 1.55
N SER A 20 -2.81 -4.25 1.60
CA SER A 20 -3.54 -3.88 2.82
C SER A 20 -3.29 -4.81 4.03
N ASN A 21 -3.05 -6.10 3.79
CA ASN A 21 -2.81 -7.09 4.85
C ASN A 21 -1.51 -6.83 5.63
N PHE A 22 -0.54 -6.16 5.02
CA PHE A 22 0.77 -5.86 5.62
C PHE A 22 0.88 -4.42 6.12
N ALA A 23 -0.19 -3.63 6.02
CA ALA A 23 -0.18 -2.22 6.39
C ALA A 23 0.14 -1.99 7.88
N ASN A 24 -0.36 -2.84 8.78
CA ASN A 24 -0.01 -2.79 10.21
C ASN A 24 1.49 -3.06 10.46
N THR A 25 2.11 -3.94 9.67
CA THR A 25 3.55 -4.19 9.80
C THR A 25 4.36 -2.98 9.33
N LEU A 26 3.89 -2.28 8.28
CA LEU A 26 4.52 -1.06 7.80
C LEU A 26 4.35 0.11 8.77
N GLU A 27 3.18 0.28 9.37
CA GLU A 27 2.88 1.31 10.38
C GLU A 27 3.92 1.33 11.51
N GLN A 28 4.34 0.16 12.00
CA GLN A 28 5.32 0.06 13.08
C GLN A 28 6.73 0.54 12.71
N ILE A 29 7.06 0.63 11.43
CA ILE A 29 8.42 0.94 10.96
C ILE A 29 8.47 2.21 10.09
N VAL A 30 7.33 2.69 9.59
CA VAL A 30 7.29 3.77 8.59
C VAL A 30 7.95 5.05 9.11
N ASP A 31 7.76 5.36 10.39
CA ASP A 31 8.33 6.54 11.05
C ASP A 31 9.87 6.50 11.15
N ASN A 32 10.46 5.31 11.10
CA ASN A 32 11.91 5.10 11.16
C ASN A 32 12.54 4.90 9.77
N THR A 33 11.78 5.13 8.70
CA THR A 33 12.23 4.92 7.31
C THR A 33 12.13 6.19 6.47
N PRO A 34 12.89 6.31 5.35
CA PRO A 34 12.78 7.44 4.42
C PRO A 34 11.49 7.44 3.60
N VAL A 35 10.57 6.51 3.85
CA VAL A 35 9.31 6.36 3.12
C VAL A 35 8.39 7.55 3.40
N LYS A 36 8.11 8.34 2.36
CA LYS A 36 7.21 9.52 2.41
C LYS A 36 5.84 9.25 1.81
N HIS A 37 5.76 8.26 0.92
CA HIS A 37 4.54 7.97 0.17
C HIS A 37 4.20 6.49 0.28
N VAL A 38 3.05 6.21 0.87
CA VAL A 38 2.51 4.86 0.98
C VAL A 38 1.35 4.70 0.02
N VAL A 39 1.46 3.73 -0.87
CA VAL A 39 0.41 3.36 -1.82
C VAL A 39 -0.18 2.02 -1.41
N LEU A 40 -1.44 2.03 -1.00
CA LEU A 40 -2.17 0.83 -0.58
C LEU A 40 -2.82 0.16 -1.78
N THR A 41 -2.61 -1.15 -1.92
CA THR A 41 -3.31 -1.99 -2.88
C THR A 41 -4.07 -3.10 -2.17
N SER A 42 -5.26 -3.44 -2.68
CA SER A 42 -6.02 -4.59 -2.19
C SER A 42 -5.77 -5.82 -3.06
N LEU A 43 -5.97 -7.02 -2.48
CA LEU A 43 -5.81 -8.29 -3.21
C LEU A 43 -6.82 -8.42 -4.36
N GLY A 44 -8.03 -7.87 -4.20
CA GLY A 44 -9.05 -7.86 -5.24
C GLY A 44 -8.87 -6.78 -6.30
N GLN A 45 -7.89 -5.89 -6.16
CA GLN A 45 -7.82 -4.68 -6.99
C GLN A 45 -7.61 -4.96 -8.48
N MET A 46 -6.85 -6.00 -8.82
CA MET A 46 -6.57 -6.40 -10.21
C MET A 46 -7.62 -7.34 -10.81
N LEU A 47 -8.62 -7.77 -10.03
CA LEU A 47 -9.71 -8.59 -10.54
C LEU A 47 -10.80 -7.74 -11.21
N PRO A 48 -11.63 -8.34 -12.08
CA PRO A 48 -12.83 -7.69 -12.59
C PRO A 48 -13.68 -7.15 -11.43
N ARG A 49 -14.25 -5.95 -11.57
CA ARG A 49 -14.89 -5.18 -10.47
C ARG A 49 -15.74 -6.04 -9.54
N ALA A 50 -16.63 -6.87 -10.08
CA ALA A 50 -17.50 -7.73 -9.29
C ALA A 50 -16.73 -8.74 -8.43
N LYS A 51 -15.77 -9.47 -9.01
CA LYS A 51 -14.92 -10.43 -8.28
C LYS A 51 -14.01 -9.74 -7.28
N GLY A 52 -13.43 -8.60 -7.67
CA GLY A 52 -12.54 -7.81 -6.81
C GLY A 52 -13.22 -7.32 -5.54
N THR A 53 -14.45 -6.80 -5.65
CA THR A 53 -15.23 -6.35 -4.48
C THR A 53 -15.54 -7.50 -3.51
N ILE A 54 -15.88 -8.68 -4.03
CA ILE A 54 -16.12 -9.85 -3.18
C ILE A 54 -14.83 -10.27 -2.46
N VAL A 55 -13.71 -10.34 -3.17
CA VAL A 55 -12.42 -10.69 -2.56
C VAL A 55 -12.02 -9.69 -1.50
N ASP A 56 -12.11 -8.39 -1.78
CA ASP A 56 -11.78 -7.35 -0.80
C ASP A 56 -12.70 -7.41 0.43
N PHE A 57 -13.98 -7.71 0.23
CA PHE A 57 -14.93 -7.91 1.32
C PHE A 57 -14.58 -9.13 2.18
N VAL A 58 -14.30 -10.28 1.56
CA VAL A 58 -13.94 -11.51 2.27
C VAL A 58 -12.64 -11.33 3.05
N VAL A 59 -11.62 -10.75 2.43
CA VAL A 59 -10.32 -10.52 3.06
C VAL A 59 -10.44 -9.57 4.25
N LYS A 60 -11.23 -8.49 4.12
CA LYS A 60 -11.38 -7.48 5.15
C LYS A 60 -12.34 -7.90 6.28
N TYR A 61 -13.52 -8.41 5.95
CA TYR A 61 -14.62 -8.61 6.91
C TYR A 61 -14.81 -10.05 7.35
N VAL A 62 -14.57 -11.03 6.47
CA VAL A 62 -14.80 -12.45 6.79
C VAL A 62 -13.55 -13.08 7.40
N LYS A 63 -12.39 -12.86 6.76
CA LYS A 63 -11.11 -13.43 7.19
C LYS A 63 -10.34 -12.54 8.17
N GLY A 64 -10.75 -11.29 8.34
CA GLY A 64 -10.05 -10.34 9.22
C GLY A 64 -8.56 -10.15 8.88
N MET A 65 -8.17 -10.42 7.64
CA MET A 65 -6.76 -10.41 7.21
C MET A 65 -6.22 -8.98 7.00
N VAL A 66 -7.08 -7.98 7.13
CA VAL A 66 -6.68 -6.57 7.16
C VAL A 66 -6.81 -6.10 8.60
N PRO A 67 -5.71 -6.14 9.38
CA PRO A 67 -5.71 -5.53 10.71
C PRO A 67 -6.04 -4.04 10.62
N LYS A 68 -6.53 -3.45 11.70
CA LYS A 68 -6.62 -1.98 11.80
C LYS A 68 -5.20 -1.42 11.75
N TYR A 69 -5.01 -0.38 10.96
CA TYR A 69 -3.75 0.37 10.86
C TYR A 69 -4.08 1.84 10.66
N ASP A 70 -3.22 2.72 11.13
CA ASP A 70 -3.24 4.15 10.83
C ASP A 70 -1.97 4.53 10.06
N LEU A 71 -2.14 4.92 8.80
CA LEU A 71 -1.05 5.37 7.94
C LEU A 71 -1.41 6.75 7.41
N PRO A 72 -1.09 7.83 8.16
CA PRO A 72 -1.45 9.18 7.75
C PRO A 72 -0.77 9.51 6.43
N GLY A 73 -1.58 9.79 5.40
CA GLY A 73 -1.10 10.10 4.05
C GLY A 73 -1.06 8.92 3.07
N ALA A 74 -1.44 7.71 3.49
CA ALA A 74 -1.57 6.59 2.56
C ALA A 74 -2.67 6.84 1.50
N ILE A 75 -2.37 6.56 0.24
CA ILE A 75 -3.32 6.68 -0.87
C ILE A 75 -3.59 5.31 -1.50
N SER A 76 -4.81 5.08 -1.98
CA SER A 76 -5.08 3.86 -2.73
C SER A 76 -4.39 3.87 -4.09
N MET A 77 -3.94 2.70 -4.55
CA MET A 77 -3.30 2.53 -5.85
C MET A 77 -4.20 3.02 -7.00
N ARG A 78 -5.53 2.86 -6.92
CA ARG A 78 -6.48 3.46 -7.87
C ARG A 78 -6.38 4.99 -7.92
N LYS A 79 -6.26 5.65 -6.76
CA LYS A 79 -6.12 7.11 -6.66
C LYS A 79 -4.77 7.55 -7.22
N ALA A 80 -3.69 6.82 -6.92
CA ALA A 80 -2.35 7.06 -7.45
C ALA A 80 -2.34 6.98 -8.99
N LEU A 81 -2.84 5.89 -9.57
CA LEU A 81 -2.92 5.71 -11.03
C LEU A 81 -3.79 6.77 -11.71
N ARG A 82 -4.93 7.13 -11.11
CA ARG A 82 -5.80 8.19 -11.65
C ARG A 82 -5.11 9.55 -11.66
N LYS A 83 -4.31 9.86 -10.62
CA LYS A 83 -3.49 11.09 -10.57
C LYS A 83 -2.39 11.03 -11.63
N GLY A 84 -1.66 9.91 -11.70
CA GLY A 84 -0.57 9.69 -12.65
C GLY A 84 -1.02 9.77 -14.11
N ARG A 85 -2.22 9.30 -14.45
CA ARG A 85 -2.78 9.40 -15.82
C ARG A 85 -2.91 10.84 -16.34
N ARG A 86 -2.97 11.82 -15.44
CA ARG A 86 -3.04 13.25 -15.79
C ARG A 86 -1.67 13.94 -15.81
N LEU A 87 -0.63 13.25 -15.36
CA LEU A 87 0.73 13.78 -15.33
C LEU A 87 1.45 13.39 -16.62
N GLN A 88 2.29 14.29 -17.12
CA GLN A 88 3.20 13.97 -18.19
C GLN A 88 4.32 13.09 -17.64
N TYR A 89 4.55 11.94 -18.27
CA TYR A 89 5.71 11.13 -17.96
C TYR A 89 6.96 11.81 -18.51
N VAL A 90 7.84 12.23 -17.60
CA VAL A 90 9.19 12.72 -17.94
C VAL A 90 10.15 11.58 -17.67
N LYS A 91 10.91 11.15 -18.69
CA LYS A 91 11.93 10.12 -18.50
C LYS A 91 13.02 10.65 -17.55
N PRO A 92 13.50 9.82 -16.62
CA PRO A 92 14.64 10.15 -15.76
C PRO A 92 15.95 10.22 -16.57
#